data_AF-A0A1M6YZD2-F1
#
_entry.id   AF-A0A1M6YZD2-F1
#
_cell.length_a   1.000
_cell.length_b   1.000
_cell.length_c   1.000
_cell.angle_alpha   90.00
_cell.angle_beta   90.00
_cell.angle_gamma   90.00
#
_symmetry.space_group_name_H-M   'P 1'
#
loop_
_entity.id
_entity.type
_entity.pdbx_description
1 polymer ?
#
loop_
_entity_poly.entity_id
_entity_poly.type
_entity_poly.pdbx_seq_one_letter_code
_entity_poly.pdbx_strand_id
1 'polypeptide(L)'
;MKDSSSNTVTGKVDSIEAGKDGYTAKISTAAKEVYFATISIVNVGGPENYKQLKIGDNVSVKGEIWKTEDEKHIKVTEIVSVK
;
A
#
# COMPACT_ATOMS: atom_id res chain seq x y z
N MET A 1 5.99 13.87 20.87
CA MET A 1 4.67 13.69 20.25
C MET A 1 4.87 12.70 19.11
N LYS A 2 4.19 11.56 19.14
CA LYS A 2 4.36 10.51 18.13
C LYS A 2 3.25 10.76 17.11
N ASP A 3 3.53 11.62 16.13
CA ASP A 3 2.61 11.91 15.04
C ASP A 3 2.18 10.59 14.41
N SER A 4 0.96 10.16 14.74
CA SER A 4 0.30 9.00 14.15
C SER A 4 -0.17 9.37 12.75
N SER A 5 0.77 9.82 11.92
CA SER A 5 0.59 10.21 10.54
C SER A 5 0.35 8.95 9.74
N SER A 6 -0.89 8.47 9.78
CA SER A 6 -1.37 7.48 8.85
C SER A 6 -1.57 8.18 7.51
N ASN A 7 -0.57 8.06 6.65
CA ASN A 7 -0.55 8.71 5.35
C ASN A 7 -1.38 7.90 4.35
N THR A 8 -2.08 8.60 3.47
CA THR A 8 -2.84 7.98 2.38
C THR A 8 -2.06 8.13 1.08
N VAL A 9 -1.85 7.02 0.38
CA VAL A 9 -1.25 6.96 -0.96
C VAL A 9 -2.34 6.59 -1.95
N THR A 10 -2.51 7.41 -2.98
CA THR A 10 -3.43 7.11 -4.08
C THR A 10 -2.65 7.05 -5.39
N GLY A 11 -2.90 5.99 -6.16
CA GLY A 11 -2.21 5.80 -7.43
C GLY A 11 -2.65 4.52 -8.13
N LYS A 12 -1.99 4.23 -9.24
CA LYS A 12 -2.23 3.04 -10.05
C LYS A 12 -1.30 1.91 -9.63
N VAL A 13 -1.82 0.70 -9.57
CA VAL A 13 -1.00 -0.51 -9.34
C VAL A 13 -0.27 -0.89 -10.62
N ASP A 14 1.06 -0.82 -10.61
CA ASP A 14 1.92 -1.18 -11.75
C ASP A 14 2.35 -2.65 -11.71
N SER A 15 2.62 -3.18 -10.52
CA SER A 15 3.05 -4.57 -10.34
C SER A 15 2.66 -5.09 -8.96
N ILE A 16 2.55 -6.41 -8.85
CA ILE A 16 2.24 -7.10 -7.60
C ILE A 16 3.25 -8.23 -7.42
N GLU A 17 3.88 -8.28 -6.26
CA GLU A 17 4.81 -9.32 -5.85
C GLU A 17 4.20 -10.11 -4.69
N ALA A 18 4.04 -11.42 -4.88
CA ALA A 18 3.47 -12.29 -3.85
C ALA A 18 4.43 -12.45 -2.67
N GLY A 19 3.90 -12.28 -1.46
CA GLY A 19 4.56 -12.58 -0.20
C GLY A 19 3.95 -13.80 0.50
N LYS A 20 4.42 -14.10 1.71
CA LYS A 20 3.91 -15.24 2.50
C LYS A 20 2.47 -15.01 3.00
N ASP A 21 2.25 -13.92 3.71
CA ASP A 21 0.98 -13.59 4.40
C ASP A 21 0.26 -12.39 3.72
N GLY A 22 0.61 -12.10 2.47
CA GLY A 22 0.23 -10.90 1.76
C GLY A 22 0.96 -10.71 0.44
N TYR A 23 1.04 -9.48 -0.04
CA TYR A 23 1.77 -9.10 -1.26
C TYR A 23 2.26 -7.66 -1.17
N THR A 24 3.24 -7.33 -2.00
CA THR A 24 3.71 -5.96 -2.21
C THR A 24 3.17 -5.46 -3.55
N ALA A 25 2.40 -4.37 -3.52
CA ALA A 25 1.93 -3.69 -4.72
C ALA A 25 2.80 -2.46 -4.98
N LYS A 26 3.32 -2.34 -6.20
CA LYS A 26 3.99 -1.12 -6.66
C LYS A 26 2.94 -0.15 -7.14
N ILE A 27 2.83 1.00 -6.48
CA ILE A 27 1.82 2.02 -6.74
C ILE A 27 2.53 3.28 -7.28
N SER A 28 2.24 3.67 -8.50
CA SER A 28 2.68 4.97 -9.03
C SER A 28 1.60 6.04 -8.81
N THR A 29 1.99 7.15 -8.17
CA THR A 29 1.12 8.30 -7.94
C THR A 29 1.10 9.22 -9.15
N ALA A 30 0.12 10.13 -9.20
CA ALA A 30 0.06 11.18 -10.22
C ALA A 30 1.30 12.11 -10.21
N ALA A 31 1.99 12.21 -9.07
CA ALA A 31 3.24 12.96 -8.94
C ALA A 31 4.47 12.21 -9.49
N LYS A 32 4.28 11.07 -10.15
CA LYS A 32 5.33 10.16 -10.62
C LYS A 32 6.21 9.59 -9.50
N GLU A 33 5.68 9.55 -8.28
CA GLU A 33 6.32 8.88 -7.16
C GLU A 33 5.89 7.42 -7.12
N VAL A 34 6.84 6.54 -6.84
CA VAL A 34 6.59 5.11 -6.72
C VAL A 34 6.58 4.74 -5.24
N TYR A 35 5.53 4.04 -4.81
CA TYR A 35 5.39 3.50 -3.47
C TYR A 35 5.29 1.98 -3.51
N PHE A 36 6.08 1.31 -2.69
CA PHE A 36 5.97 -0.13 -2.43
C PHE A 36 5.02 -0.34 -1.26
N ALA A 37 3.77 -0.67 -1.58
CA ALA A 37 2.73 -0.92 -0.62
C ALA A 37 2.72 -2.38 -0.19
N THR A 38 3.07 -2.67 1.05
CA THR A 38 2.98 -4.01 1.62
C THR A 38 1.61 -4.21 2.25
N ILE A 39 0.80 -5.06 1.62
CA ILE A 39 -0.52 -5.46 2.11
C ILE A 39 -0.38 -6.85 2.70
N SER A 40 -0.70 -7.01 3.98
CA SER A 40 -0.69 -8.32 4.65
C SER A 40 -1.95 -8.47 5.47
N ILE A 41 -2.48 -9.70 5.55
CA ILE A 41 -3.72 -10.00 6.29
C ILE A 41 -3.63 -9.48 7.74
N VAL A 42 -2.47 -9.66 8.36
CA VAL A 42 -2.20 -9.18 9.73
C VAL A 42 -2.13 -7.66 9.83
N ASN A 43 -1.65 -6.96 8.80
CA ASN A 43 -1.47 -5.51 8.84
C ASN A 43 -2.81 -4.78 8.68
N VAL A 44 -3.72 -5.33 7.87
CA VAL A 44 -5.06 -4.77 7.65
C VAL A 44 -6.07 -5.18 8.72
N GLY A 45 -5.64 -5.87 9.78
CA GLY A 45 -6.50 -6.24 10.89
C GLY A 45 -7.36 -7.49 10.66
N GLY A 46 -6.96 -8.39 9.75
CA GLY A 46 -7.60 -9.69 9.54
C GLY A 46 -8.10 -9.92 8.11
N PRO A 47 -8.54 -11.17 7.81
CA PRO A 47 -8.94 -11.57 6.46
C PRO A 47 -10.20 -10.86 5.94
N GLU A 48 -11.03 -10.33 6.83
CA GLU A 48 -12.22 -9.54 6.48
C GLU A 48 -11.88 -8.21 5.78
N ASN A 49 -10.76 -7.60 6.15
CA ASN A 49 -10.27 -6.33 5.59
C ASN A 49 -9.26 -6.54 4.45
N TYR A 50 -8.79 -7.79 4.28
CA TYR A 50 -7.84 -8.14 3.25
C TYR A 50 -8.51 -8.17 1.88
N LYS A 51 -8.00 -7.35 0.97
CA LYS A 51 -8.42 -7.33 -0.43
C LYS A 51 -7.21 -7.57 -1.31
N GLN A 52 -7.40 -8.32 -2.39
CA GLN A 52 -6.38 -8.50 -3.41
C GLN A 52 -6.55 -7.42 -4.47
N LEU A 53 -5.52 -6.58 -4.63
CA LEU A 53 -5.44 -5.60 -5.71
C LEU A 53 -5.10 -6.29 -7.03
N LYS A 54 -5.35 -5.62 -8.15
CA LYS A 54 -4.94 -6.06 -9.48
C LYS A 54 -4.07 -5.00 -10.14
N ILE A 55 -3.16 -5.47 -11.02
CA ILE A 55 -2.40 -4.58 -11.88
C ILE A 55 -3.37 -3.80 -12.76
N GLY A 56 -3.20 -2.48 -12.79
CA GLY A 56 -4.10 -1.56 -13.50
C GLY A 56 -5.12 -0.87 -12.61
N ASP A 57 -5.42 -1.39 -11.41
CA ASP A 57 -6.39 -0.77 -10.49
C ASP A 57 -5.89 0.60 -10.03
N ASN A 58 -6.80 1.54 -9.87
CA ASN A 58 -6.53 2.80 -9.20
C ASN A 58 -6.96 2.71 -7.74
N VAL A 59 -5.99 2.68 -6.83
CA VAL A 59 -6.21 2.36 -5.42
C VAL A 59 -5.85 3.52 -4.51
N SER A 60 -6.52 3.57 -3.36
CA SER A 60 -6.19 4.44 -2.24
C SER A 60 -5.93 3.58 -1.02
N VAL A 61 -4.71 3.61 -0.51
CA VAL A 61 -4.27 2.83 0.65
C VAL A 61 -3.78 3.78 1.74
N LYS A 62 -4.00 3.39 2.99
CA LYS A 62 -3.58 4.15 4.16
C LYS A 62 -2.68 3.30 5.03
N GLY A 63 -1.65 3.94 5.59
CA GLY A 63 -0.65 3.21 6.35
C GLY A 63 0.50 4.08 6.82
N GLU A 64 1.51 3.40 7.35
CA GLU A 64 2.75 4.02 7.79
C GLU A 64 3.71 4.06 6.61
N ILE A 65 4.14 5.26 6.22
CA ILE A 65 5.15 5.44 5.16
C ILE A 65 6.53 5.49 5.81
N TRP A 66 7.47 4.73 5.26
CA TRP A 66 8.89 4.94 5.51
C TRP A 66 9.61 5.06 4.18
N LYS A 67 10.70 5.82 4.22
CA LYS A 67 11.59 5.99 3.08
C LYS A 67 12.92 5.35 3.43
N THR A 68 13.43 4.49 2.56
CA THR A 68 14.83 4.06 2.54
C THR A 68 15.64 5.03 1.69
N GLU A 69 16.95 4.85 1.55
CA GLU A 69 17.80 5.78 0.79
C GLU A 69 17.24 6.07 -0.62
N ASP A 70 16.70 5.05 -1.29
CA ASP A 70 16.21 5.13 -2.67
C ASP A 70 14.71 4.86 -2.86
N GLU A 71 14.04 4.22 -1.90
CA GLU A 71 12.68 3.69 -2.09
C GLU A 71 11.67 4.22 -1.07
N LYS A 72 10.44 4.45 -1.52
CA LYS A 72 9.32 4.80 -0.64
C LYS A 72 8.45 3.57 -0.43
N HIS A 73 8.24 3.23 0.82
CA HIS A 73 7.43 2.09 1.21
C HIS A 73 6.25 2.54 2.06
N ILE A 74 5.18 1.75 2.03
CA ILE A 74 4.03 1.94 2.89
C ILE A 74 3.56 0.59 3.43
N LYS A 75 3.45 0.47 4.75
CA LYS A 75 2.83 -0.66 5.44
C LYS A 75 1.36 -0.36 5.50
N VAL A 76 0.60 -1.00 4.62
CA VAL A 76 -0.82 -0.75 4.48
C VAL A 76 -1.54 -1.33 5.69
N THR A 77 -2.16 -0.45 6.46
CA THR A 77 -3.03 -0.83 7.58
C THR A 77 -4.50 -0.78 7.20
N GLU A 78 -4.84 -0.09 6.10
CA GLU A 78 -6.22 0.04 5.64
C GLU A 78 -6.26 0.25 4.12
N ILE A 79 -7.18 -0.43 3.44
CA ILE A 79 -7.45 -0.25 2.01
C ILE A 79 -8.72 0.60 1.89
N VAL A 80 -8.55 1.88 1.55
CA VAL A 80 -9.63 2.88 1.54
C VAL A 80 -10.55 2.67 0.34
N SER A 81 -9.98 2.47 -0.85
CA SER A 81 -10.76 2.27 -2.09
C SER A 81 -9.95 1.54 -3.15
N VAL A 82 -10.66 0.79 -3.99
CA VAL A 82 -10.15 0.12 -5.20
C VAL A 82 -11.13 0.44 -6.33
N LYS A 83 -10.62 0.95 -7.46
CA LYS A 83 -11.42 1.34 -8.64
C LYS A 83 -10.83 0.73 -9.90
#